data_AF-A0A0M0GEG1-F1
#
_entry.id   AF-A0A0M0GEG1-F1
#
_cell.length_a   1.000
_cell.length_b   1.000
_cell.length_c   1.000
_cell.angle_alpha   90.00
_cell.angle_beta   90.00
_cell.angle_gamma   90.00
#
_symmetry.space_group_name_H-M   'P 1'
#
loop_
_entity.id
_entity.type
_entity.pdbx_description
1 polymer ?
#
loop_
_entity_poly.entity_id
_entity_poly.type
_entity_poly.pdbx_seq_one_letter_code
_entity_poly.pdbx_strand_id
1 'polypeptide(L)'
;MFIFLDKAILGMAILRIISGSIEIFVALLILKMNDIEKALVINSSLALVGPPVLLLTTVIGLTGMADKVSLSKILWVLCGVGCILYGVKGN
;
A
#
# COMPACT_ATOMS: atom_id res chain seq x y z
N MET A 1 15.80 0.20 22.45
CA MET A 1 16.07 -1.04 21.69
C MET A 1 15.82 -0.78 20.20
N PHE A 2 16.62 0.10 19.57
CA PHE A 2 16.40 0.57 18.18
C PHE A 2 17.63 0.37 17.28
N ILE A 3 18.64 -0.39 17.73
CA ILE A 3 20.01 -0.13 17.29
C ILE A 3 20.36 -0.72 15.92
N PHE A 4 19.63 -1.68 15.35
CA PHE A 4 19.78 -2.02 13.93
C PHE A 4 18.45 -2.52 13.34
N LEU A 5 17.61 -1.60 12.87
CA LEU A 5 16.48 -1.96 12.03
C LEU A 5 16.99 -2.32 10.64
N ASP A 6 16.54 -3.46 10.13
CA ASP A 6 16.79 -3.85 8.74
C ASP A 6 16.26 -2.77 7.79
N LYS A 7 17.01 -2.48 6.72
CA LYS A 7 16.65 -1.43 5.75
C LYS A 7 15.31 -1.69 5.08
N ALA A 8 14.97 -2.96 4.82
CA ALA A 8 13.68 -3.34 4.28
C ALA A 8 12.55 -3.10 5.29
N ILE A 9 12.77 -3.44 6.57
CA ILE A 9 11.79 -3.16 7.64
C ILE A 9 11.55 -1.66 7.77
N LEU A 10 12.62 -0.86 7.77
CA LEU A 10 12.51 0.60 7.84
C LEU A 10 11.75 1.16 6.63
N GLY A 11 12.06 0.68 5.42
CA GLY A 11 11.37 1.07 4.19
C GLY A 11 9.87 0.73 4.24
N MET A 12 9.51 -0.49 4.65
CA MET A 12 8.12 -0.91 4.81
C MET A 12 7.38 -0.05 5.85
N ALA A 13 8.02 0.22 6.99
CA ALA A 13 7.43 1.03 8.06
C ALA A 13 7.20 2.48 7.60
N ILE A 14 8.17 3.09 6.93
CA ILE A 14 8.05 4.46 6.41
C ILE A 14 6.91 4.55 5.38
N LEU A 15 6.83 3.62 4.42
CA LEU A 15 5.72 3.60 3.45
C LEU A 15 4.35 3.49 4.13
N ARG A 16 4.25 2.67 5.19
CA ARG A 16 3.01 2.55 5.97
C ARG A 16 2.66 3.81 6.72
N ILE A 17 3.63 4.47 7.35
CA ILE A 17 3.40 5.74 8.05
C ILE A 17 2.91 6.80 7.05
N ILE A 18 3.54 6.90 5.88
CA ILE A 18 3.14 7.85 4.84
C ILE A 18 1.73 7.55 4.33
N SER A 19 1.45 6.31 3.93
CA SER A 19 0.12 5.92 3.42
C SER A 19 -0.97 6.08 4.46
N GLY A 20 -0.73 5.63 5.70
CA GLY A 20 -1.69 5.79 6.79
C GLY A 20 -1.95 7.26 7.13
N SER A 21 -0.94 8.12 6.99
CA SER A 21 -1.14 9.58 7.15
C SER A 21 -2.05 10.16 6.05
N ILE A 22 -1.94 9.66 4.82
CA ILE A 22 -2.84 10.05 3.72
C ILE A 22 -4.28 9.60 4.02
N GLU A 23 -4.47 8.37 4.51
CA GLU A 23 -5.79 7.86 4.91
C GLU A 23 -6.41 8.71 6.03
N ILE A 24 -5.64 9.05 7.07
CA ILE A 24 -6.09 9.93 8.15
C ILE A 24 -6.45 11.32 7.60
N PHE A 25 -5.62 11.89 6.72
CA PHE A 25 -5.90 13.18 6.10
C PHE A 25 -7.20 13.17 5.30
N VAL A 26 -7.42 12.14 4.48
CA VAL A 26 -8.67 11.95 3.72
C VAL A 26 -9.87 11.79 4.65
N ALA A 27 -9.75 11.01 5.73
CA ALA A 27 -10.81 10.86 6.71
C ALA A 27 -11.20 12.21 7.34
N LEU A 28 -10.21 13.05 7.68
CA LEU A 28 -10.46 14.41 8.18
C LEU A 28 -11.15 15.29 7.14
N LEU A 29 -10.78 15.17 5.86
CA LEU A 29 -11.41 15.91 4.77
C LEU A 29 -12.87 15.48 4.55
N ILE A 30 -13.15 14.17 4.59
CA ILE A 30 -14.51 13.61 4.54
C ILE A 30 -15.37 14.19 5.67
N LEU A 31 -14.86 14.17 6.91
CA LEU A 31 -15.57 14.74 8.06
C LEU A 31 -15.82 16.24 7.92
N LYS A 32 -14.84 16.99 7.38
CA LYS A 32 -14.96 18.44 7.18
C LYS A 32 -16.01 18.81 6.13
N MET A 33 -16.14 18.02 5.06
CA MET A 33 -17.03 18.34 3.95
C MET A 33 -18.50 18.04 4.25
N ASN A 34 -18.76 17.08 5.15
CA ASN A 34 -20.10 16.70 5.62
C ASN A 34 -21.12 16.50 4.48
N ASP A 35 -20.65 15.92 3.38
CA ASP A 35 -21.39 15.75 2.12
C ASP A 35 -21.03 14.37 1.56
N ILE A 36 -22.05 13.53 1.37
CA ILE A 36 -21.89 12.12 1.01
C ILE A 36 -21.31 11.97 -0.39
N GLU A 37 -21.74 12.79 -1.36
CA GLU A 37 -21.27 12.69 -2.74
C GLU A 37 -19.79 13.07 -2.83
N LYS A 38 -19.40 14.16 -2.16
CA LYS A 38 -18.00 14.57 -2.13
C LYS A 38 -17.11 13.59 -1.37
N ALA A 39 -17.61 13.02 -0.27
CA ALA A 39 -16.91 11.98 0.46
C ALA A 39 -16.67 10.73 -0.41
N LEU A 40 -17.66 10.33 -1.22
CA LEU A 40 -17.53 9.19 -2.12
C LEU A 40 -16.46 9.43 -3.20
N VAL A 41 -16.41 10.63 -3.78
CA VAL A 41 -15.39 11.00 -4.78
C VAL A 41 -13.98 10.94 -4.18
N ILE A 42 -13.80 11.49 -2.98
CA ILE A 42 -12.48 11.49 -2.33
C ILE A 42 -12.07 10.07 -1.93
N ASN A 43 -13.00 9.27 -1.38
CA ASN A 43 -12.72 7.88 -1.03
C ASN A 43 -12.37 7.04 -2.27
N SER A 44 -13.08 7.24 -3.38
CA SER A 44 -12.77 6.59 -4.66
C SER A 44 -11.40 7.00 -5.19
N SER A 45 -10.99 8.25 -4.96
CA SER A 45 -9.64 8.72 -5.31
C SER A 45 -8.57 8.07 -4.41
N LEU A 46 -8.85 7.92 -3.11
CA LEU A 46 -7.96 7.25 -2.16
C LEU A 46 -7.78 5.76 -2.48
N ALA A 47 -8.79 5.11 -3.09
CA ALA A 47 -8.72 3.73 -3.53
C ALA A 47 -7.59 3.50 -4.57
N LEU A 48 -7.11 4.54 -5.26
CA LEU A 48 -5.96 4.45 -6.17
C LEU A 48 -4.61 4.45 -5.44
N VAL A 49 -4.55 4.88 -4.18
CA VAL A 49 -3.31 4.97 -3.38
C VAL A 49 -2.99 3.65 -2.68
N GLY A 50 -4.03 2.97 -2.18
CA GLY A 50 -3.89 1.71 -1.44
C GLY A 50 -3.13 0.62 -2.20
N PRO A 51 -3.53 0.28 -3.45
CA PRO A 51 -2.87 -0.77 -4.21
C PRO A 51 -1.37 -0.50 -4.44
N PRO A 52 -0.93 0.65 -5.00
CA PRO A 52 0.50 0.94 -5.17
C PRO A 52 1.33 0.85 -3.89
N VAL A 53 0.83 1.35 -2.76
CA VAL A 53 1.53 1.25 -1.47
C VAL A 53 1.69 -0.20 -1.04
N LEU A 54 0.64 -1.01 -1.15
CA LEU A 54 0.69 -2.44 -0.86
C LEU A 54 1.74 -3.13 -1.74
N LEU A 55 1.78 -2.81 -3.03
CA LEU A 55 2.75 -3.38 -3.97
C LEU A 55 4.18 -3.04 -3.57
N LEU A 56 4.47 -1.75 -3.36
CA LEU A 56 5.81 -1.29 -3.00
C LEU A 56 6.28 -1.91 -1.68
N THR A 57 5.42 -1.95 -0.66
CA THR A 57 5.73 -2.57 0.63
C THR A 57 6.01 -4.06 0.46
N THR A 58 5.22 -4.75 -0.36
CA THR A 58 5.40 -6.18 -0.63
C THR A 58 6.71 -6.45 -1.38
N VAL A 59 7.05 -5.64 -2.38
CA VAL A 59 8.33 -5.74 -3.10
C VAL A 59 9.50 -5.52 -2.16
N ILE A 60 9.46 -4.51 -1.29
CA ILE A 60 10.52 -4.26 -0.30
C ILE A 60 10.65 -5.45 0.66
N GLY A 61 9.54 -6.02 1.13
CA GLY A 61 9.56 -7.19 2.00
C GLY A 61 10.15 -8.42 1.30
N LEU A 62 9.76 -8.67 0.05
CA LEU A 62 10.27 -9.79 -0.74
C LEU A 62 11.75 -9.65 -1.08
N THR A 63 12.23 -8.44 -1.43
CA THR A 63 13.66 -8.21 -1.69
C THR A 63 14.49 -8.37 -0.42
N GLY A 64 13.97 -7.95 0.75
CA GLY A 64 14.58 -8.21 2.05
C GLY A 64 14.59 -9.69 2.46
N MET A 65 13.77 -10.52 1.82
CA MET A 65 13.70 -11.97 2.05
C MET A 65 14.23 -12.81 0.86
N ALA A 66 14.87 -12.19 -0.13
CA ALA A 66 15.18 -12.83 -1.41
C ALA A 66 15.99 -14.14 -1.27
N ASP A 67 16.92 -14.19 -0.31
CA ASP A 67 17.73 -15.39 -0.05
C ASP A 67 16.97 -16.52 0.66
N LYS A 68 15.81 -16.21 1.26
CA LYS A 68 15.00 -17.15 2.05
C LYS A 68 13.73 -17.59 1.34
N VAL A 69 13.38 -16.96 0.22
CA VAL A 69 12.13 -17.19 -0.50
C VAL A 69 12.42 -17.75 -1.88
N SER A 70 11.89 -18.95 -2.16
CA SER A 70 11.98 -19.56 -3.48
C SER A 70 11.35 -18.67 -4.57
N LEU A 71 11.95 -18.61 -5.75
CA LEU A 71 11.47 -17.85 -6.91
C LEU A 71 9.99 -18.10 -7.25
N SER A 72 9.51 -19.35 -7.07
CA SER A 72 8.10 -19.72 -7.29
C SER A 72 7.11 -18.94 -6.40
N LYS A 73 7.47 -18.71 -5.12
CA LYS A 73 6.63 -17.94 -4.19
C LYS A 73 6.59 -16.46 -4.57
N ILE A 74 7.71 -15.91 -5.04
CA ILE A 74 7.79 -14.53 -5.54
C ILE A 74 6.88 -14.36 -6.76
N LEU A 75 6.92 -15.29 -7.72
CA LEU A 75 6.03 -15.27 -8.89
C LEU A 75 4.55 -15.30 -8.50
N TRP A 76 4.17 -16.14 -7.54
CA TRP A 76 2.78 -16.18 -7.05
C TRP A 76 2.33 -14.86 -6.41
N VAL A 77 3.20 -14.21 -5.64
CA VAL A 77 2.88 -12.89 -5.08
C VAL A 77 2.73 -11.85 -6.20
N LEU A 78 3.63 -11.83 -7.18
CA LEU A 78 3.54 -10.93 -8.34
C LEU A 78 2.27 -11.18 -9.17
N CYS A 79 1.82 -12.44 -9.30
CA CYS A 79 0.54 -12.75 -9.93
C CYS A 79 -0.65 -12.17 -9.15
N GLY A 80 -0.71 -12.36 -7.83
CA GLY A 80 -1.78 -11.78 -6.99
C GLY A 80 -1.81 -10.26 -7.07
N VAL A 81 -0.63 -9.62 -7.07
CA VAL A 81 -0.45 -8.20 -7.33
C VAL A 81 -1.03 -7.79 -8.69
N GLY A 82 -0.74 -8.55 -9.74
CA GLY A 82 -1.30 -8.35 -11.08
C GLY A 82 -2.83 -8.44 -11.09
N CYS A 83 -3.42 -9.37 -10.35
CA CYS A 83 -4.88 -9.49 -10.20
C CYS A 83 -5.49 -8.26 -9.52
N ILE A 84 -4.85 -7.73 -8.47
CA ILE A 84 -5.29 -6.50 -7.79
C ILE A 84 -5.27 -5.32 -8.76
N LEU A 85 -4.16 -5.14 -9.50
CA LEU A 85 -4.05 -4.06 -10.49
C LEU A 85 -5.08 -4.18 -11.61
N TYR A 86 -5.31 -5.40 -12.08
CA TYR A 86 -6.35 -5.66 -13.08
C TYR A 86 -7.74 -5.31 -12.56
N GLY A 87 -8.08 -5.67 -11.32
CA GLY A 87 -9.37 -5.34 -10.71
C GLY A 87 -9.56 -3.85 -10.42
N VAL A 88 -8.49 -3.11 -10.13
CA VAL A 88 -8.52 -1.66 -9.89
C VAL A 88 -8.64 -0.86 -11.19
N LYS A 89 -8.22 -1.42 -12.33
CA LYS A 89 -8.40 -0.81 -13.64
C LYS A 89 -9.89 -0.81 -14.00
N GLY A 90 -10.59 0.26 -13.63
CA GLY A 90 -11.95 0.54 -14.09
C GLY A 90 -11.99 0.68 -15.62
N ASN A 91 -12.96 0.02 -16.24
CA ASN A 91 -13.34 0.25 -17.65
C ASN A 91 -13.97 1.64 -17.81
#